data_AF-A0A7U3UNX2-F1
#
_entry.id   AF-A0A7U3UNX2-F1
#
_cell.length_a   1.000
_cell.length_b   1.000
_cell.length_c   1.000
_cell.angle_alpha   90.00
_cell.angle_beta   90.00
_cell.angle_gamma   90.00
#
_symmetry.space_group_name_H-M   'P 1'
#
loop_
_entity.id
_entity.type
_entity.pdbx_description
1 polymer ?
#
loop_
_entity_poly.entity_id
_entity_poly.type
_entity_poly.pdbx_seq_one_letter_code
_entity_poly.pdbx_strand_id
1 'polypeptide(L)'
;MGTGGNGANSASPQMIDNPRLTDLRSLRTYLSTHTSAMEGTLRRAASAIGGKGDDQSWVGPAANRWRTDANGKRTHVKAEVDRLISEVDRAIAGCPAKVTVNEAKLYDADRD
;
A
#
# COMPACT_ATOMS: atom_id res chain seq x y z
N MET A 1 32.79 -54.68 20.48
CA MET A 1 32.68 -53.23 20.72
C MET A 1 32.50 -52.57 19.37
N GLY A 2 31.29 -52.08 19.08
CA GLY A 2 30.96 -51.45 17.81
C GLY A 2 29.91 -50.38 18.05
N THR A 3 30.35 -49.21 18.51
CA THR A 3 29.53 -48.00 18.56
C THR A 3 29.91 -47.16 17.34
N GLY A 4 29.10 -47.22 16.29
CA GLY A 4 29.31 -46.45 15.07
C GLY A 4 28.02 -45.84 14.58
N GLY A 5 27.98 -44.50 14.55
CA GLY A 5 27.11 -43.73 13.67
C GLY A 5 25.89 -43.07 14.31
N ASN A 6 26.09 -42.05 15.14
CA ASN A 6 25.06 -41.03 15.32
C ASN A 6 25.04 -40.16 14.06
N GLY A 7 24.11 -40.47 13.15
CA GLY A 7 23.83 -39.64 11.99
C GLY A 7 23.35 -38.27 12.44
N ALA A 8 24.17 -37.25 12.25
CA ALA A 8 23.79 -35.86 12.41
C ALA A 8 22.70 -35.54 11.38
N ASN A 9 21.44 -35.60 11.81
CA ASN A 9 20.28 -35.26 11.01
C ASN A 9 20.35 -33.76 10.72
N SER A 10 20.94 -33.40 9.57
CA SER A 10 20.97 -32.02 9.09
C SER A 10 19.60 -31.69 8.51
N ALA A 11 18.63 -31.45 9.38
CA ALA A 11 17.31 -31.03 8.96
C ALA A 11 17.41 -29.62 8.37
N SER A 12 17.08 -29.48 7.08
CA SER A 12 16.96 -28.18 6.42
C SER A 12 15.98 -27.29 7.21
N PRO A 13 16.29 -25.99 7.40
CA PRO A 13 15.41 -25.08 8.13
C PRO A 13 14.00 -25.09 7.54
N GLN A 14 12.98 -25.17 8.41
CA GLN A 14 11.59 -25.06 7.98
C GLN A 14 11.35 -23.66 7.39
N MET A 15 10.86 -23.63 6.15
CA MET A 15 10.53 -22.42 5.42
C MET A 15 9.01 -22.17 5.49
N ILE A 16 8.62 -20.95 5.82
CA ILE A 16 7.22 -20.49 5.87
C ILE A 16 7.04 -19.26 4.98
N ASP A 17 5.80 -18.89 4.71
CA ASP A 17 5.48 -17.68 3.94
C ASP A 17 5.99 -16.44 4.67
N ASN A 18 6.52 -15.48 3.91
CA ASN A 18 7.13 -14.28 4.47
C ASN A 18 6.07 -13.30 5.00
N PRO A 19 5.96 -13.07 6.33
CA PRO A 19 4.97 -12.16 6.90
C PRO A 19 5.14 -10.73 6.40
N ARG A 20 6.37 -10.27 6.19
CA ARG A 20 6.66 -8.95 5.60
C ARG A 20 6.08 -8.81 4.20
N LEU A 21 6.14 -9.86 3.39
CA LEU A 21 5.58 -9.82 2.04
C LEU A 21 4.04 -9.71 2.08
N THR A 22 3.40 -10.39 3.03
CA THR A 22 1.96 -10.27 3.30
C THR A 22 1.58 -8.85 3.71
N ASP A 23 2.36 -8.24 4.61
CA ASP A 23 2.10 -6.87 5.07
C ASP A 23 2.31 -5.84 3.96
N LEU A 24 3.37 -5.97 3.15
CA LEU A 24 3.61 -5.08 2.01
C LEU A 24 2.48 -5.15 0.98
N ARG A 25 1.96 -6.36 0.69
CA ARG A 25 0.80 -6.52 -0.20
C ARG A 25 -0.47 -5.91 0.37
N SER A 26 -0.67 -6.03 1.68
CA SER A 26 -1.79 -5.40 2.39
C SER A 26 -1.67 -3.87 2.34
N LEU A 27 -0.48 -3.32 2.60
CA LEU A 27 -0.20 -1.89 2.51
C LEU A 27 -0.46 -1.35 1.10
N ARG A 28 0.03 -2.05 0.07
CA ARG A 28 -0.22 -1.68 -1.34
C ARG A 28 -1.72 -1.58 -1.63
N THR A 29 -2.47 -2.61 -1.23
CA THR A 29 -3.93 -2.67 -1.43
C THR A 29 -4.65 -1.56 -0.67
N TYR A 30 -4.21 -1.28 0.56
CA TYR A 30 -4.74 -0.21 1.38
C TYR A 30 -4.55 1.15 0.70
N LEU A 31 -3.32 1.45 0.27
CA LEU A 31 -2.96 2.71 -0.40
C LEU A 31 -3.76 2.92 -1.69
N SER A 32 -3.86 1.89 -2.54
CA SER A 32 -4.61 2.00 -3.79
C SER A 32 -6.10 2.22 -3.57
N THR A 33 -6.69 1.53 -2.58
CA THR A 33 -8.13 1.61 -2.28
C THR A 33 -8.50 2.98 -1.71
N HIS A 34 -7.75 3.45 -0.72
CA HIS A 34 -8.05 4.73 -0.06
C HIS A 34 -7.82 5.92 -1.00
N THR A 35 -6.80 5.86 -1.85
CA THR A 35 -6.53 6.91 -2.84
C THR A 35 -7.64 6.98 -3.88
N SER A 36 -8.11 5.83 -4.37
CA SER A 36 -9.22 5.77 -5.32
C SER A 36 -10.52 6.32 -4.72
N ALA A 37 -10.79 6.00 -3.45
CA ALA A 37 -11.94 6.53 -2.72
C ALA A 37 -11.86 8.05 -2.53
N MET A 38 -10.68 8.57 -2.14
CA MET A 38 -10.44 10.00 -1.98
C MET A 38 -10.56 10.75 -3.31
N GLU A 39 -9.98 10.21 -4.39
CA GLU A 39 -10.07 10.77 -5.73
C GLU A 39 -11.53 10.87 -6.19
N GLY A 40 -12.30 9.79 -6.00
CA GLY A 40 -13.72 9.75 -6.31
C GLY A 40 -14.52 10.81 -5.54
N THR A 41 -14.23 10.99 -4.25
CA THR A 41 -14.90 12.00 -3.41
C THR A 41 -14.55 13.43 -3.82
N LEU A 42 -13.26 13.74 -4.02
CA LEU A 42 -12.82 15.06 -4.48
C LEU A 42 -13.35 15.37 -5.88
N ARG A 43 -13.40 14.39 -6.78
CA ARG A 43 -13.98 14.55 -8.12
C ARG A 43 -15.47 14.89 -8.04
N ARG A 44 -16.25 14.14 -7.23
CA ARG A 44 -17.68 14.43 -7.03
C ARG A 44 -17.90 15.84 -6.46
N ALA A 45 -17.13 16.22 -5.45
CA ALA A 45 -17.22 17.53 -4.85
C ALA A 45 -16.85 18.65 -5.84
N ALA A 46 -15.81 18.44 -6.66
CA ALA A 46 -15.41 19.35 -7.74
C ALA A 46 -16.44 19.46 -8.87
N SER A 47 -17.23 18.42 -9.14
CA SER A 47 -18.31 18.49 -10.14
C SER A 47 -19.53 19.25 -9.61
N ALA A 48 -19.88 19.07 -8.34
CA ALA A 48 -21.01 19.76 -7.71
C ALA A 48 -20.77 21.28 -7.53
N ILE A 49 -19.51 21.70 -7.43
CA ILE A 49 -19.10 23.08 -7.16
C ILE A 49 -18.34 23.65 -8.37
N GLY A 50 -18.86 24.70 -9.01
CA GLY A 50 -18.18 25.36 -10.13
C GLY A 50 -18.05 24.52 -11.42
N GLY A 51 -18.77 23.39 -11.54
CA GLY A 51 -18.94 22.61 -12.78
C GLY A 51 -19.74 23.30 -13.90
N LYS A 52 -20.28 22.49 -14.83
CA LYS A 52 -21.30 22.90 -15.81
C LYS A 52 -22.45 21.91 -15.71
N GLY A 53 -23.68 22.39 -15.50
CA GLY A 53 -24.89 21.56 -15.39
C GLY A 53 -25.88 22.10 -14.37
N ASP A 54 -27.08 21.53 -14.35
CA ASP A 54 -28.21 22.03 -13.56
C ASP A 54 -28.13 21.65 -12.07
N ASP A 55 -27.22 20.74 -11.70
CA ASP A 55 -27.01 20.26 -10.32
C ASP A 55 -25.93 21.06 -9.54
N GLN A 56 -25.59 22.28 -9.97
CA GLN A 56 -24.62 23.10 -9.27
C GLN A 56 -25.20 23.68 -7.98
N SER A 57 -24.62 23.30 -6.83
CA SER A 57 -25.00 23.87 -5.54
C SER A 57 -24.30 25.21 -5.25
N TRP A 58 -23.19 25.50 -5.94
CA TRP A 58 -22.42 26.72 -5.76
C TRP A 58 -21.75 27.20 -7.06
N VAL A 59 -22.01 28.45 -7.42
CA VAL A 59 -21.57 29.10 -8.67
C VAL A 59 -20.85 30.43 -8.43
N GLY A 60 -20.09 30.88 -9.42
CA GLY A 60 -19.37 32.16 -9.41
C GLY A 60 -17.85 32.04 -9.27
N PRO A 61 -17.11 33.17 -9.27
CA PRO A 61 -15.65 33.17 -9.29
C PRO A 61 -14.99 32.43 -8.12
N ALA A 62 -15.60 32.50 -6.93
CA ALA A 62 -15.12 31.78 -5.74
C ALA A 62 -15.27 30.25 -5.90
N ALA A 63 -16.41 29.79 -6.43
CA ALA A 63 -16.65 28.37 -6.73
C ALA A 63 -15.66 27.84 -7.77
N ASN A 64 -15.35 28.63 -8.81
CA ASN A 64 -14.36 28.27 -9.83
C ASN A 64 -12.93 28.14 -9.27
N ARG A 65 -12.53 29.04 -8.37
CA ARG A 65 -11.24 28.96 -7.66
C ARG A 65 -11.19 27.72 -6.79
N TRP A 66 -12.22 27.48 -5.98
CA TRP A 66 -12.30 26.29 -5.15
C TRP A 66 -12.20 25.00 -5.96
N ARG A 67 -12.91 24.91 -7.09
CA ARG A 67 -12.83 23.76 -8.00
C ARG A 67 -11.41 23.53 -8.52
N THR A 68 -10.74 24.62 -8.89
CA THR A 68 -9.35 24.57 -9.39
C THR A 68 -8.41 24.05 -8.30
N ASP A 69 -8.53 24.57 -7.08
CA ASP A 69 -7.74 24.15 -5.93
C ASP A 69 -8.00 22.69 -5.56
N ALA A 70 -9.27 22.26 -5.56
CA ALA A 70 -9.65 20.88 -5.28
C ALA A 70 -9.07 19.91 -6.32
N ASN A 71 -9.10 20.28 -7.61
CA ASN A 71 -8.47 19.50 -8.67
C ASN A 71 -6.94 19.46 -8.52
N GLY A 72 -6.31 20.60 -8.19
CA GLY A 72 -4.87 20.66 -7.96
C GLY A 72 -4.43 19.76 -6.80
N LYS A 73 -5.12 19.85 -5.66
CA LYS A 73 -4.87 19.00 -4.49
C LYS A 73 -5.09 17.52 -4.80
N ARG A 74 -6.16 17.18 -5.54
CA ARG A 74 -6.42 15.80 -5.98
C ARG A 74 -5.25 15.24 -6.80
N THR A 75 -4.80 15.99 -7.81
CA THR A 75 -3.67 15.58 -8.64
C THR A 75 -2.39 15.43 -7.84
N HIS A 76 -2.12 16.36 -6.92
CA HIS A 76 -0.92 16.31 -6.09
C HIS A 76 -0.91 15.09 -5.16
N VAL A 77 -2.00 14.85 -4.42
CA VAL A 77 -2.08 13.67 -3.54
C VAL A 77 -1.99 12.37 -4.34
N LYS A 78 -2.63 12.31 -5.52
CA LYS A 78 -2.48 11.13 -6.39
C LYS A 78 -1.02 10.88 -6.75
N ALA A 79 -0.28 11.91 -7.15
CA ALA A 79 1.12 11.78 -7.51
C ALA A 79 1.99 11.29 -6.34
N GLU A 80 1.77 11.80 -5.13
CA GLU A 80 2.50 11.34 -3.95
C GLU A 80 2.18 9.88 -3.60
N VAL A 81 0.91 9.47 -3.67
CA VAL A 81 0.54 8.08 -3.39
C VAL A 81 1.04 7.13 -4.49
N ASP A 82 1.01 7.53 -5.77
CA ASP A 82 1.57 6.72 -6.85
C ASP A 82 3.08 6.47 -6.64
N ARG A 83 3.82 7.46 -6.13
CA ARG A 83 5.23 7.27 -5.72
C ARG A 83 5.36 6.29 -4.57
N LEU A 84 4.54 6.43 -3.53
CA LEU A 84 4.57 5.51 -2.38
C LEU A 84 4.26 4.07 -2.80
N ILE A 85 3.24 3.87 -3.66
CA ILE A 85 2.90 2.56 -4.23
C ILE A 85 4.10 2.00 -5.00
N SER A 86 4.80 2.83 -5.78
CA SER A 86 5.98 2.40 -6.52
C SER A 86 7.12 1.92 -5.60
N GLU A 87 7.34 2.59 -4.47
CA GLU A 87 8.33 2.13 -3.48
C GLU A 87 7.89 0.84 -2.78
N VAL A 88 6.60 0.68 -2.49
CA VAL A 88 6.06 -0.58 -1.95
C VAL A 88 6.21 -1.71 -2.96
N ASP A 89 5.94 -1.47 -4.25
CA ASP A 89 6.10 -2.46 -5.32
C ASP A 89 7.57 -2.90 -5.46
N ARG A 90 8.53 -1.98 -5.32
CA ARG A 90 9.96 -2.32 -5.27
C ARG A 90 10.30 -3.17 -4.05
N ALA A 91 9.77 -2.81 -2.87
CA ALA A 91 9.99 -3.60 -1.65
C ALA A 91 9.41 -5.02 -1.77
N ILE A 92 8.24 -5.17 -2.39
CA ILE A 92 7.62 -6.47 -2.70
C ILE A 92 8.53 -7.28 -3.63
N ALA A 93 9.01 -6.67 -4.71
CA ALA A 93 9.88 -7.33 -5.67
C ALA A 93 11.22 -7.80 -5.06
N GLY A 94 11.72 -7.07 -4.05
CA GLY A 94 12.93 -7.42 -3.32
C GLY A 94 12.73 -8.43 -2.17
N CYS A 95 11.49 -8.78 -1.83
CA CYS A 95 11.21 -9.70 -0.72
C CYS A 95 11.17 -11.16 -1.18
N PRO A 96 11.85 -12.08 -0.48
CA PRO A 96 11.70 -13.51 -0.75
C PRO A 96 10.28 -13.97 -0.42
N ALA A 97 9.75 -14.91 -1.21
CA ALA A 97 8.42 -15.46 -0.99
C ALA A 97 8.31 -16.24 0.31
N LYS A 98 9.40 -16.92 0.70
CA LYS A 98 9.49 -17.72 1.92
C LYS A 98 10.73 -17.34 2.71
N VAL A 99 10.62 -17.44 4.03
CA VAL A 99 11.68 -17.19 5.01
C VAL A 99 11.69 -18.33 6.02
N THR A 100 12.77 -18.45 6.77
CA THR A 100 12.83 -19.40 7.89
C THR A 100 11.87 -18.97 9.01
N VAL A 101 11.45 -19.93 9.83
CA VAL A 101 10.62 -19.64 11.02
C VAL A 101 11.28 -18.61 11.96
N ASN A 102 12.61 -18.63 12.07
CA ASN A 102 13.31 -17.67 12.93
C ASN A 102 13.29 -16.25 12.36
N GLU A 103 13.48 -16.09 11.04
CA GLU A 103 13.36 -14.78 10.38
C GLU A 103 11.95 -14.21 10.50
N ALA A 104 10.92 -15.05 10.35
CA ALA A 104 9.54 -14.62 10.55
C ALA A 104 9.26 -14.15 11.99
N LYS A 105 9.73 -14.91 12.99
CA LYS A 105 9.61 -14.51 14.41
C LYS A 105 10.34 -13.20 14.72
N LEU A 106 11.51 -12.98 14.11
CA LEU A 106 12.25 -11.73 14.26
C LEU A 106 11.47 -10.54 13.68
N TYR A 107 10.85 -10.73 12.52
CA TYR A 107 9.98 -9.71 11.93
C TYR A 107 8.75 -9.43 12.83
N ASP A 108 8.09 -10.48 13.31
CA ASP A 108 6.92 -10.31 14.17
C ASP A 108 7.28 -9.62 15.51
N ALA A 109 8.45 -9.91 16.06
CA ALA A 109 8.94 -9.26 17.29
C ALA A 109 9.33 -7.78 17.11
N ASP A 110 9.68 -7.34 15.89
CA ASP A 110 9.94 -5.93 15.55
C ASP A 110 8.63 -5.14 15.32
N ARG A 111 7.51 -5.85 15.16
CA ARG A 111 6.19 -5.27 14.87
C ARG A 111 5.40 -4.90 16.13
N ASP A 112 5.71 -5.53 17.26
CA ASP A 112 5.03 -5.37 18.57
C ASP A 112 5.68 -4.28 19.44
#